data_AF-A0A914EEB2-F1
#
_entry.id   AF-A0A914EEB2-F1
#
_cell.length_a   1.000
_cell.length_b   1.000
_cell.length_c   1.000
_cell.angle_alpha   90.00
_cell.angle_beta   90.00
_cell.angle_gamma   90.00
#
_symmetry.space_group_name_H-M   'P 1'
#
loop_
_entity.id
_entity.type
_entity.pdbx_description
1 polymer ?
#
loop_
_entity_poly.entity_id
_entity_poly.type
_entity_poly.pdbx_seq_one_letter_code
_entity_poly.pdbx_strand_id
1 'polypeptide(L)' 'MATERGKKLQEAQEISSANGMIKRNATTKVNSTRKLKKALKKAWKEINLETLIKTVDDFPKRLEACIAANGGYFE' A
#
# COMPACT_ATOMS: atom_id res chain seq x y z
N MET A 1 17.49 3.56 16.90
CA MET A 1 16.11 3.37 17.42
C MET A 1 15.15 4.10 16.49
N ALA A 2 14.27 3.39 15.78
CA ALA A 2 13.27 4.05 14.92
C ALA A 2 12.27 4.81 15.81
N THR A 3 12.12 6.11 15.55
CA THR A 3 11.19 6.96 16.29
C THR A 3 9.75 6.53 16.01
N GLU A 4 8.86 6.72 16.99
CA GLU A 4 7.43 6.38 16.88
C GLU A 4 6.77 7.01 15.63
N ARG A 5 7.28 8.18 15.23
CA ARG A 5 6.87 8.89 14.00
C ARG A 5 7.30 8.15 12.72
N GLY A 6 8.49 7.56 12.70
CA GLY A 6 8.98 6.74 11.57
C GLY A 6 8.15 5.48 11.37
N LYS A 7 7.75 4.80 12.47
CA LYS A 7 6.89 3.61 12.41
C LYS A 7 5.51 3.91 11.83
N LYS A 8 4.88 5.02 12.25
CA LYS A 8 3.57 5.45 11.71
C LYS A 8 3.61 5.80 10.23
N LEU A 9 4.70 6.40 9.76
CA LEU A 9 4.88 6.71 8.34
C LEU A 9 5.05 5.44 7.51
N GLN A 10 5.78 4.44 8.04
CA GLN A 10 5.93 3.14 7.40
C GLN A 10 4.59 2.40 7.29
N GLU A 11 3.84 2.32 8.38
CA GLU A 11 2.52 1.68 8.40
C GLU A 11 1.53 2.35 7.43
N ALA A 12 1.49 3.69 7.39
CA ALA A 12 0.64 4.43 6.46
C ALA A 12 1.01 4.18 4.99
N GLN A 13 2.30 4.01 4.71
CA GLN A 13 2.81 3.73 3.37
C GLN A 13 2.46 2.31 2.90
N GLU A 14 2.63 1.32 3.77
CA GLU A 14 2.25 -0.07 3.52
C GLU A 14 0.74 -0.19 3.25
N ILE A 15 -0.09 0.50 4.05
CA ILE A 15 -1.55 0.57 3.86
C ILE A 15 -1.91 1.23 2.52
N SER A 16 -1.23 2.31 2.14
CA SER A 16 -1.48 3.01 0.87
C SER A 16 -1.16 2.12 -0.34
N SER A 17 0.00 1.46 -0.33
CA SER A 17 0.42 0.53 -1.38
C SER A 17 -0.54 -0.66 -1.51
N ALA A 18 -0.92 -1.27 -0.39
CA ALA A 18 -1.91 -2.35 -0.35
C ALA A 18 -3.27 -1.92 -0.94
N ASN A 19 -3.75 -0.72 -0.61
CA ASN A 19 -4.98 -0.17 -1.18
C ASN A 19 -4.89 0.04 -2.69
N GLY A 20 -3.73 0.47 -3.22
CA GLY A 20 -3.49 0.57 -4.65
C GLY A 20 -3.56 -0.78 -5.37
N MET A 21 -3.04 -1.85 -4.76
CA MET A 21 -3.14 -3.21 -5.30
C MET A 21 -4.58 -3.73 -5.31
N ILE A 22 -5.31 -3.52 -4.22
CA ILE A 22 -6.69 -3.95 -4.09
C ILE A 22 -7.59 -3.24 -5.12
N LYS A 23 -7.41 -1.93 -5.33
CA LYS A 23 -8.17 -1.16 -6.34
C LYS A 23 -7.97 -1.70 -7.76
N ARG A 24 -6.74 -2.09 -8.12
CA ARG A 24 -6.41 -2.66 -9.45
C ARG A 24 -7.10 -4.00 -9.69
N ASN A 25 -7.21 -4.85 -8.66
CA ASN A 25 -7.83 -6.18 -8.76
C ASN A 25 -9.37 -6.15 -8.60
N ALA A 26 -9.93 -5.09 -8.03
CA ALA A 26 -11.36 -4.94 -7.76
C ALA A 26 -12.16 -4.19 -8.84
N THR A 27 -11.60 -4.01 -10.05
CA THR A 27 -12.11 -3.17 -11.16
C THR A 27 -13.52 -3.47 -11.68
N THR A 28 -14.21 -4.49 -11.17
CA THR A 28 -15.64 -4.70 -11.40
C THR A 28 -16.49 -3.67 -10.66
N LYS A 29 -17.27 -2.85 -11.38
CA LYS A 29 -18.33 -2.00 -10.82
C LYS A 29 -19.33 -2.87 -10.04
N VAL A 30 -19.23 -2.85 -8.71
CA VAL A 30 -20.02 -3.70 -7.81
C VAL A 30 -21.18 -2.90 -7.23
N ASN A 31 -22.40 -3.17 -7.69
CA ASN A 31 -23.62 -2.48 -7.24
C ASN A 31 -24.09 -2.92 -5.83
N SER A 32 -23.19 -3.47 -5.01
CA SER A 32 -23.52 -3.98 -3.67
C SER A 32 -22.29 -4.01 -2.79
N THR A 33 -22.42 -3.48 -1.57
CA THR A 33 -21.42 -3.54 -0.51
C THR A 33 -20.99 -4.97 -0.18
N ARG A 34 -21.90 -5.95 -0.30
CA ARG A 34 -21.60 -7.39 -0.12
C ARG A 34 -20.66 -7.91 -1.21
N LYS A 35 -20.90 -7.53 -2.46
CA LYS A 35 -20.03 -7.90 -3.61
C LYS A 35 -18.67 -7.22 -3.48
N LEU A 36 -18.64 -5.95 -3.07
CA LEU A 36 -17.40 -5.23 -2.78
C LEU A 36 -16.57 -5.94 -1.69
N LYS A 37 -17.17 -6.24 -0.54
CA LYS A 37 -16.46 -6.96 0.54
C LYS A 37 -15.90 -8.31 0.09
N LYS A 38 -16.64 -9.05 -0.75
CA LYS A 38 -16.17 -10.32 -1.33
C LYS A 38 -14.99 -10.11 -2.29
N ALA A 39 -15.08 -9.10 -3.16
CA ALA A 39 -14.02 -8.75 -4.10
C ALA A 39 -12.74 -8.30 -3.37
N LEU A 40 -12.85 -7.45 -2.35
CA LEU A 40 -11.70 -7.02 -1.52
C LEU A 40 -11.02 -8.21 -0.83
N LYS A 41 -11.78 -9.11 -0.22
CA LYS A 41 -11.23 -10.33 0.40
C LYS A 41 -10.55 -11.25 -0.60
N LYS A 42 -11.09 -11.35 -1.82
CA LYS A 42 -10.49 -12.14 -2.91
C LYS A 42 -9.18 -11.49 -3.35
N ALA A 43 -9.20 -10.19 -3.66
CA ALA A 43 -8.03 -9.43 -4.07
C ALA A 43 -6.90 -9.52 -3.04
N TRP A 44 -7.21 -9.41 -1.74
CA TRP A 44 -6.23 -9.57 -0.67
C TRP A 44 -5.53 -10.94 -0.67
N LYS A 45 -6.30 -12.02 -0.92
CA LYS A 45 -5.75 -13.38 -0.99
C LYS A 45 -4.92 -13.64 -2.24
N GLU A 46 -5.13 -12.87 -3.30
CA GLU A 46 -4.43 -12.99 -4.58
C GLU A 46 -3.12 -12.18 -4.61
N ILE A 47 -2.91 -11.28 -3.65
CA ILE A 47 -1.62 -10.61 -3.50
C ILE A 47 -0.59 -11.65 -3.06
N ASN A 48 0.40 -11.90 -3.92
CA ASN A 48 1.48 -12.83 -3.60
C ASN A 48 2.42 -12.21 -2.55
N LEU A 49 3.05 -13.08 -1.74
CA LEU A 49 3.96 -12.66 -0.68
C LEU A 49 5.17 -11.87 -1.22
N GLU A 50 5.66 -12.25 -2.39
CA GLU A 50 6.80 -11.57 -3.04
C GLU A 50 6.51 -10.10 -3.33
N THR A 51 5.26 -9.75 -3.69
CA THR A 51 4.89 -8.35 -3.92
C THR A 51 4.81 -7.56 -2.62
N LEU A 52 4.38 -8.19 -1.52
CA LEU A 52 4.41 -7.57 -0.20
C LEU A 52 5.86 -7.30 0.25
N ILE A 53 6.75 -8.28 0.06
CA ILE A 53 8.18 -8.15 0.36
C ILE A 53 8.78 -7.00 -0.45
N LYS A 54 8.60 -6.98 -1.77
CA LYS A 54 9.09 -5.89 -2.63
C LYS A 54 8.57 -4.51 -2.20
N THR A 55 7.31 -4.43 -1.79
CA THR A 55 6.71 -3.17 -1.31
C THR A 55 7.40 -2.66 -0.03
N VAL A 56 7.75 -3.57 0.89
CA VAL A 56 8.50 -3.24 2.11
C VAL A 56 9.94 -2.89 1.78
N ASP A 57 10.59 -3.65 0.90
CA ASP A 57 11.99 -3.43 0.48
C ASP A 57 12.18 -2.13 -0.30
N ASP A 58 11.15 -1.64 -0.98
CA ASP A 58 11.17 -0.33 -1.66
C ASP A 58 10.91 0.85 -0.71
N PHE A 59 10.52 0.59 0.55
CA PHE A 59 10.23 1.66 1.51
C PHE A 59 11.42 2.60 1.78
N PRO A 60 12.67 2.12 1.96
CA PRO A 60 13.83 2.99 2.11
C PRO A 60 14.02 3.95 0.93
N LYS A 61 13.86 3.47 -0.32
CA LYS A 61 13.95 4.33 -1.52
C LYS A 61 12.90 5.43 -1.51
N ARG A 62 11.67 5.09 -1.10
CA ARG A 62 10.59 6.07 -0.99
C ARG A 62 10.84 7.09 0.13
N LEU A 63 11.50 6.67 1.22
CA LEU A 63 11.90 7.60 2.28
C LEU A 63 12.99 8.56 1.80
N GLU A 64 13.97 8.08 1.03
CA GLU A 64 14.98 8.93 0.42
C GLU A 64 14.36 9.95 -0.56
N ALA A 65 13.41 9.52 -1.39
CA ALA A 65 12.67 10.40 -2.29
C ALA A 65 11.86 11.47 -1.52
N CYS A 66 11.25 11.11 -0.40
CA CYS A 66 10.56 12.05 0.49
C CYS A 66 11.52 13.10 1.08
N ILE A 67 12.69 12.67 1.54
CA ILE A 67 13.72 13.57 2.07
C ILE A 67 14.22 14.50 0.97
N ALA A 68 14.50 13.98 -0.23
CA ALA A 68 14.93 14.76 -1.39
C ALA A 68 13.87 15.79 -1.83
N ALA A 69 12.59 15.45 -1.70
CA ALA A 69 11.47 16.35 -1.95
C ALA A 69 11.20 17.34 -0.79
N ASN A 70 12.01 17.33 0.28
CA ASN A 70 11.79 18.10 1.51
C ASN A 70 10.38 17.90 2.08
N GLY A 71 9.90 16.65 2.06
CA GLY A 71 8.54 16.30 2.47
C GLY A 71 7.44 16.68 1.46
N GLY A 72 7.80 17.18 0.28
CA GLY A 72 6.91 17.45 -0.83
C GLY A 72 6.48 16.18 -1.59
N TYR A 73 5.83 16.35 -2.73
CA TYR A 73 5.41 15.25 -3.59
C TYR A 73 6.61 14.57 -4.27
N PHE A 74 6.57 13.24 -4.38
CA PHE A 74 7.54 12.41 -5.10
C PHE A 74 6.82 11.17 -5.67
N GLU A 75 7.33 10.68 -6.80
CA GLU A 75 6.90 9.43 -7.45
C GLU A 75 7.60 8.21 -6.84
#